data_AF-S4RXE9-F1
#
_entry.id   AF-S4RXE9-F1
#
_cell.length_a   1.000
_cell.length_b   1.000
_cell.length_c   1.000
_cell.angle_alpha   90.00
_cell.angle_beta   90.00
_cell.angle_gamma   90.00
#
_symmetry.space_group_name_H-M   'P 1'
#
loop_
_entity.id
_entity.type
_entity.pdbx_description
1 polymer ?
#
loop_
_entity_poly.entity_id
_entity_poly.type
_entity_poly.pdbx_seq_one_letter_code
_entity_poly.pdbx_strand_id
1 'polypeptide(L)'
;RSSGRDAVSVAIPESGLSNRLRSLLERALSVPSVARCPLAWRLYLHFLRVQGTTSRSEGILYRAVQACPWAKVLYMDAVRSFPERVQELTDMMTEKELRLRAPPEEVDILMED
;
A
#
# COMPACT_ATOMS: atom_id res chain seq x y z
N ARG A 1 -9.31 15.29 -18.66
CA ARG A 1 -8.35 15.01 -19.77
C ARG A 1 -6.98 14.98 -19.12
N SER A 2 -6.28 13.87 -18.95
CA SER A 2 -5.82 12.87 -19.91
C SER A 2 -5.87 11.47 -19.25
N SER A 3 -6.52 10.52 -19.91
CA SER A 3 -5.86 9.48 -20.71
C SER A 3 -5.59 8.23 -19.87
N GLY A 4 -6.43 7.23 -20.13
CA GLY A 4 -6.37 5.93 -19.51
C GLY A 4 -4.99 5.32 -19.62
N ARG A 5 -4.46 4.89 -18.47
CA ARG A 5 -3.68 3.67 -18.45
C ARG A 5 -4.72 2.56 -18.40
N ASP A 6 -5.15 2.11 -19.57
CA ASP A 6 -5.65 0.75 -19.72
C ASP A 6 -4.47 -0.17 -19.42
N ALA A 7 -4.18 -0.34 -18.13
CA ALA A 7 -3.34 -1.42 -17.68
C ALA A 7 -4.12 -2.66 -18.06
N VAL A 8 -3.65 -3.36 -19.10
CA VAL A 8 -4.04 -4.72 -19.40
C VAL A 8 -3.97 -5.47 -18.07
N SER A 9 -5.13 -5.68 -17.43
CA SER A 9 -5.21 -6.46 -16.21
C SER A 9 -5.03 -7.90 -16.66
N VAL A 10 -3.77 -8.33 -16.72
CA VAL A 10 -3.47 -9.76 -16.68
C VAL A 10 -3.91 -10.21 -15.30
N ALA A 11 -5.22 -10.46 -15.15
CA ALA A 11 -5.75 -11.02 -13.93
C ALA A 11 -5.09 -12.38 -13.78
N ILE A 12 -4.18 -12.51 -12.81
CA ILE A 12 -3.63 -13.83 -12.48
C ILE A 12 -4.78 -14.58 -11.82
N PRO A 13 -5.36 -15.60 -12.47
CA PRO A 13 -6.47 -16.32 -11.88
C PRO A 13 -6.00 -17.02 -10.60
N GLU A 14 -6.89 -17.15 -9.62
CA GLU A 14 -6.62 -17.97 -8.45
C GLU A 14 -6.32 -19.41 -8.92
N SER A 15 -5.10 -19.84 -8.67
CA SER A 15 -4.55 -21.10 -9.18
C SER A 15 -3.56 -21.68 -8.17
N GLY A 16 -3.13 -22.93 -8.40
CA GLY A 16 -2.09 -23.54 -7.57
C GLY A 16 -0.79 -22.71 -7.54
N LEU A 17 -0.46 -22.02 -8.64
CA LEU A 17 0.72 -21.15 -8.72
C LEU A 17 0.53 -19.85 -7.91
N SER A 18 -0.64 -19.22 -7.95
CA SER A 18 -0.89 -18.01 -7.15
C SER A 18 -0.88 -18.32 -5.65
N ASN A 19 -1.44 -19.47 -5.24
CA ASN A 19 -1.36 -19.93 -3.85
C ASN A 19 0.09 -20.19 -3.42
N ARG A 20 0.91 -20.83 -4.27
CA ARG A 20 2.34 -21.02 -4.00
C ARG A 20 3.10 -19.70 -3.88
N LEU A 21 2.86 -18.75 -4.78
CA LEU A 21 3.50 -17.43 -4.73
C LEU A 21 3.11 -16.68 -3.46
N ARG A 22 1.84 -16.76 -3.05
CA ARG A 22 1.37 -16.19 -1.76
C ARG A 22 2.12 -16.81 -0.59
N SER A 23 2.19 -18.14 -0.51
CA SER A 23 2.92 -18.83 0.56
C SER A 23 4.41 -18.48 0.57
N LEU A 24 5.04 -18.31 -0.59
CA LEU A 24 6.44 -17.88 -0.70
C LEU A 24 6.63 -16.45 -0.20
N LEU A 25 5.75 -15.52 -0.56
CA LEU A 25 5.81 -14.14 -0.11
C LEU A 25 5.58 -14.02 1.41
N GLU A 26 4.61 -14.74 1.97
CA GLU A 26 4.38 -14.78 3.42
C GLU A 26 5.58 -15.36 4.17
N ARG A 27 6.17 -16.45 3.64
CA ARG A 27 7.41 -17.03 4.21
C ARG A 27 8.61 -16.11 4.08
N ALA A 28 8.72 -15.35 2.99
CA ALA A 28 9.79 -14.37 2.84
C ALA A 28 9.62 -13.24 3.87
N LEU A 29 8.39 -12.74 4.04
CA LEU A 29 8.07 -11.67 4.99
C LEU A 29 8.08 -12.11 6.45
N SER A 30 8.15 -13.41 6.76
CA SER A 30 8.44 -13.86 8.13
C SER A 30 9.92 -13.70 8.51
N VAL A 31 10.81 -13.48 7.55
CA VAL A 31 12.22 -13.21 7.80
C VAL A 31 12.39 -11.72 8.18
N PRO A 32 12.93 -11.38 9.36
CA PRO A 32 12.97 -9.99 9.83
C PRO A 32 13.74 -9.00 8.95
N SER A 33 14.76 -9.46 8.21
CA SER A 33 15.51 -8.60 7.27
C SER A 33 14.68 -8.26 6.02
N VAL A 34 13.87 -9.20 5.55
CA VAL A 34 12.96 -9.01 4.40
C VAL A 34 11.74 -8.20 4.81
N ALA A 35 11.19 -8.46 6.00
CA ALA A 35 10.06 -7.70 6.55
C ALA A 35 10.37 -6.20 6.73
N ARG A 36 11.64 -5.85 6.94
CA ARG A 36 12.11 -4.45 7.01
C ARG A 36 12.39 -3.82 5.64
N CYS A 37 12.16 -4.55 4.55
CA CYS A 37 12.34 -4.05 3.19
C CYS A 37 11.00 -3.60 2.59
N PRO A 38 10.80 -2.28 2.36
CA PRO A 38 9.55 -1.78 1.78
C PRO A 38 9.24 -2.37 0.40
N LEU A 39 10.27 -2.69 -0.40
CA LEU A 39 10.08 -3.29 -1.73
C LEU A 39 9.44 -4.68 -1.67
N ALA A 40 9.75 -5.48 -0.65
CA ALA A 40 9.15 -6.81 -0.47
C ALA A 40 7.65 -6.72 -0.23
N TRP A 41 7.22 -5.76 0.59
CA TRP A 41 5.80 -5.48 0.81
C TRP A 41 5.10 -4.96 -0.44
N ARG A 42 5.73 -4.04 -1.17
CA ARG A 42 5.17 -3.50 -2.43
C ARG A 42 5.01 -4.59 -3.49
N LEU A 43 5.94 -5.55 -3.57
CA LEU A 43 5.82 -6.72 -4.44
C LEU A 43 4.60 -7.56 -4.06
N TYR A 44 4.39 -7.81 -2.76
CA TYR A 44 3.24 -8.58 -2.30
C TYR A 44 1.91 -7.86 -2.55
N LEU A 45 1.84 -6.56 -2.26
CA LEU A 45 0.67 -5.73 -2.54
C LEU A 45 0.36 -5.66 -4.04
N HIS A 46 1.39 -5.56 -4.89
CA HIS A 46 1.22 -5.59 -6.33
C HIS A 46 0.62 -6.93 -6.79
N PHE A 47 1.13 -8.05 -6.28
CA PHE A 47 0.60 -9.38 -6.56
C PHE A 47 -0.87 -9.54 -6.13
N LEU A 48 -1.28 -8.97 -4.99
CA LEU A 48 -2.68 -8.99 -4.55
C LEU A 48 -3.57 -8.10 -5.41
N ARG A 49 -3.07 -6.95 -5.85
CA ARG A 49 -3.78 -6.03 -6.75
C ARG A 49 -4.03 -6.69 -8.11
N VAL A 50 -3.05 -7.39 -8.66
CA VAL A 50 -3.19 -8.13 -9.93
C VAL A 50 -4.17 -9.30 -9.83
N GLN A 51 -4.35 -9.88 -8.63
CA GLN A 51 -5.40 -10.90 -8.37
C GLN A 51 -6.79 -10.31 -8.10
N GLY A 52 -6.93 -8.99 -7.97
CA GLY A 52 -8.21 -8.35 -7.64
C GLY A 52 -8.71 -8.62 -6.21
N THR A 53 -7.82 -9.01 -5.28
CA THR A 53 -8.21 -9.33 -3.90
C THR A 53 -8.13 -8.10 -2.99
N THR A 54 -9.10 -7.18 -3.10
CA THR A 54 -9.09 -5.89 -2.41
C THR A 54 -9.07 -6.01 -0.88
N SER A 55 -9.90 -6.86 -0.28
CA SER A 55 -9.98 -7.00 1.18
C SER A 55 -8.69 -7.55 1.80
N ARG A 56 -8.04 -8.54 1.17
CA ARG A 56 -6.74 -9.03 1.65
C ARG A 56 -5.63 -7.98 1.50
N SER A 57 -5.72 -7.14 0.47
CA SER A 57 -4.70 -6.12 0.21
C SER A 57 -4.62 -5.07 1.32
N GLU A 58 -5.75 -4.76 1.97
CA GLU A 58 -5.81 -3.83 3.10
C GLU A 58 -5.02 -4.34 4.31
N GLY A 59 -5.30 -5.56 4.76
CA GLY A 59 -4.59 -6.15 5.91
C GLY A 59 -3.07 -6.29 5.68
N ILE A 60 -2.66 -6.65 4.45
CA ILE A 60 -1.23 -6.69 4.10
C ILE A 60 -0.60 -5.30 4.09
N LEU A 61 -1.35 -4.29 3.65
CA LEU A 61 -0.85 -2.92 3.60
C LEU A 61 -0.61 -2.37 5.02
N TYR A 62 -1.51 -2.63 5.96
CA TYR A 62 -1.31 -2.26 7.36
C TYR A 62 -0.14 -3.00 7.99
N ARG A 63 0.03 -4.30 7.71
CA ARG A 63 1.23 -5.05 8.13
C ARG A 63 2.51 -4.43 7.57
N ALA A 64 2.49 -3.98 6.32
CA ALA A 64 3.63 -3.33 5.69
C ALA A 64 4.01 -2.02 6.40
N VAL A 65 3.01 -1.18 6.69
CA VAL A 65 3.20 0.09 7.41
C VAL A 65 3.76 -0.16 8.81
N GLN A 66 3.25 -1.16 9.53
CA GLN A 66 3.76 -1.54 10.85
C GLN A 66 5.20 -2.08 10.81
N ALA A 67 5.55 -2.85 9.78
CA ALA A 67 6.89 -3.43 9.64
C ALA A 67 7.94 -2.42 9.16
N CYS A 68 7.52 -1.38 8.42
CA CYS A 68 8.37 -0.35 7.84
C CYS A 68 7.80 1.07 8.10
N PRO A 69 7.69 1.52 9.36
CA PRO A 69 7.04 2.79 9.71
C PRO A 69 7.77 4.02 9.16
N TRP A 70 9.08 3.91 8.85
CA TRP A 70 9.85 4.99 8.23
C TRP A 70 9.56 5.16 6.72
N ALA A 71 8.94 4.17 6.09
CA ALA A 71 8.81 4.11 4.64
C ALA A 71 7.56 4.84 4.16
N LYS A 72 7.65 6.17 4.03
CA LYS A 72 6.55 7.03 3.53
C LYS A 72 5.88 6.51 2.25
N VAL A 73 6.63 5.84 1.37
CA VAL A 73 6.09 5.25 0.13
C VAL A 73 4.94 4.27 0.39
N LEU A 74 4.95 3.52 1.51
CA LEU A 74 3.90 2.56 1.85
C LEU A 74 2.60 3.26 2.26
N TYR A 75 2.70 4.36 3.02
CA TYR A 75 1.57 5.23 3.34
C TYR A 75 1.00 5.87 2.07
N MET A 76 1.85 6.30 1.14
CA MET A 76 1.38 6.85 -0.14
C MET A 76 0.68 5.79 -1.01
N ASP A 77 1.15 4.54 -0.98
CA ASP A 77 0.48 3.44 -1.66
C ASP A 77 -0.87 3.09 -0.98
N ALA A 78 -0.97 3.29 0.33
CA ALA A 78 -2.20 3.17 1.11
C ALA A 78 -3.23 4.22 0.74
N VAL A 79 -2.84 5.50 0.76
CA VAL A 79 -3.69 6.63 0.36
C VAL A 79 -4.24 6.45 -1.05
N ARG A 80 -3.43 5.95 -1.98
CA ARG A 80 -3.89 5.68 -3.37
C ARG A 80 -4.86 4.51 -3.47
N SER A 81 -4.82 3.58 -2.53
CA SER A 81 -5.68 2.39 -2.54
C SER A 81 -6.96 2.58 -1.72
N PHE A 82 -6.88 3.42 -0.67
CA PHE A 82 -7.91 3.68 0.33
C PHE A 82 -8.02 5.19 0.57
N PRO A 83 -8.49 5.96 -0.42
CA PRO A 83 -8.59 7.42 -0.31
C PRO A 83 -9.47 7.88 0.86
N GLU A 84 -10.46 7.07 1.26
CA GLU A 84 -11.32 7.30 2.42
C GLU A 84 -10.57 7.27 3.76
N ARG A 85 -9.35 6.70 3.80
CA ARG A 85 -8.50 6.60 4.99
C ARG A 85 -7.36 7.61 5.03
N VAL A 86 -7.39 8.63 4.16
CA VAL A 86 -6.31 9.63 4.06
C VAL A 86 -6.03 10.30 5.40
N GLN A 87 -7.05 10.66 6.17
CA GLN A 87 -6.86 11.31 7.47
C GLN A 87 -6.10 10.38 8.42
N GLU A 88 -6.60 9.17 8.64
CA GLU A 88 -5.96 8.15 9.50
C GLU A 88 -4.49 7.93 9.11
N LEU A 89 -4.21 7.75 7.82
CA LEU A 89 -2.86 7.50 7.32
C LEU A 89 -1.96 8.73 7.51
N THR A 90 -2.52 9.93 7.43
CA THR A 90 -1.79 11.19 7.62
C THR A 90 -1.50 11.43 9.10
N ASP A 91 -2.43 11.13 9.99
CA ASP A 91 -2.24 11.14 11.44
C ASP A 91 -1.13 10.18 11.84
N MET A 92 -1.13 8.95 11.29
CA MET A 92 -0.05 7.98 11.49
C MET A 92 1.30 8.51 10.98
N MET A 93 1.34 9.18 9.83
CA MET A 93 2.57 9.80 9.32
C MET A 93 3.07 10.89 10.27
N THR A 94 2.17 11.73 10.78
CA THR A 94 2.48 12.79 11.76
C THR A 94 3.01 12.21 13.07
N GLU A 95 2.36 11.18 13.63
CA GLU A 95 2.79 10.49 14.86
C GLU A 95 4.20 9.88 14.72
N LYS A 96 4.55 9.42 13.50
CA LYS A 96 5.88 8.88 13.19
C LYS A 96 6.87 9.94 12.68
N GLU A 97 6.53 11.22 12.81
CA GLU A 97 7.35 12.37 12.38
C GLU A 97 7.76 12.31 10.90
N LEU A 98 6.95 11.65 10.06
CA LEU A 98 7.17 11.61 8.62
C LEU A 98 6.76 12.95 8.02
N ARG A 99 7.69 13.60 7.33
CA ARG A 99 7.46 14.89 6.70
C ARG A 99 6.24 14.88 5.77
N LEU A 100 5.23 15.68 6.07
CA LEU A 100 4.12 16.03 5.18
C LEU A 100 4.41 17.35 4.47
N ARG A 101 3.80 17.57 3.30
CA ARG A 101 3.98 18.84 2.57
C ARG A 101 3.03 19.91 3.09
N ALA A 102 1.78 19.52 3.27
CA ALA A 102 0.72 20.28 3.91
C ALA A 102 -0.16 19.27 4.66
N PRO A 103 -0.68 19.63 5.84
CA PRO A 103 -1.73 18.87 6.50
C PRO A 103 -3.03 18.96 5.68
N PRO A 104 -3.93 17.97 5.80
CA PRO A 104 -5.14 17.90 4.99
C PRO A 104 -6.05 19.11 5.22
N GLU A 105 -6.09 19.65 6.44
CA GLU A 105 -6.90 20.82 6.78
C GLU A 105 -6.41 22.08 6.04
N GLU A 106 -5.10 22.26 5.85
CA GLU A 106 -4.56 23.35 5.04
C GLU A 106 -4.87 23.17 3.55
N VAL A 107 -4.91 21.92 3.07
CA VAL A 107 -5.27 21.62 1.67
C VAL A 107 -6.74 21.93 1.43
N ASP A 108 -7.63 21.60 2.36
CA ASP A 108 -9.07 21.86 2.22
C ASP A 108 -9.36 23.36 2.10
N ILE A 109 -8.74 24.20 2.94
CA ILE A 109 -8.84 25.67 2.84
C ILE A 109 -8.43 26.16 1.44
N LEU A 110 -7.32 25.62 0.90
CA LEU A 110 -6.82 26.01 -0.43
C LEU A 110 -7.72 25.54 -1.59
N MET A 111 -8.62 24.57 -1.36
CA MET A 111 -9.56 24.09 -2.37
C MET A 111 -10.92 24.80 -2.31
N GLU A 112 -11.22 25.49 -1.21
CA GLU A 112 -12.44 26.30 -1.04
C GLU A 112 -12.35 27.66 -1.74
N ASP A 113 -11.13 28.16 -2.00
CA ASP A 113 -10.80 29.36 -2.79
C ASP A 113 -10.67 29.07 -4.31
#